data_AF-A0A6N9YLU0-F1
#
_entry.id   AF-A0A6N9YLU0-F1
#
_cell.length_a   1.000
_cell.length_b   1.000
_cell.length_c   1.000
_cell.angle_alpha   90.00
_cell.angle_beta   90.00
_cell.angle_gamma   90.00
#
_symmetry.space_group_name_H-M   'P 1'
#
loop_
_entity.id
_entity.type
_entity.pdbx_description
1 polymer ?
#
loop_
_entity_poly.entity_id
_entity_poly.type
_entity_poly.pdbx_seq_one_letter_code
_entity_poly.pdbx_strand_id
1 'polypeptide(L)'
;MDSEIALLTVFVLAAFTGYEVVSKVSSTLHTPLMSGANAIHGIILVGAVLVTGHADGGVELAIGLLAVVLATLNLVGGFVVTDRMLEMFRGKKTPPGADAATTSPPATGNGNGNGTGPGGSAGPGHGASAGGAA
;
A
#
# COMPACT_ATOMS: atom_id res chain seq x y z
N MET A 1 16.08 15.05 32.71
CA MET A 1 16.05 13.73 32.06
C MET A 1 17.41 13.55 31.43
N ASP A 2 18.14 12.52 31.80
CA ASP A 2 19.42 12.20 31.17
C ASP A 2 19.17 11.96 29.67
N SER A 3 20.05 12.47 28.80
CA SER A 3 19.85 12.45 27.35
C SER A 3 19.64 11.03 26.80
N GLU A 4 20.24 10.01 27.41
CA GLU A 4 20.03 8.62 27.00
C GLU A 4 18.61 8.15 27.31
N ILE A 5 18.07 8.51 28.48
CA ILE A 5 16.69 8.17 28.87
C ILE A 5 15.70 8.87 27.94
N ALA A 6 15.99 10.11 27.52
CA ALA A 6 15.17 10.82 26.54
C ALA A 6 15.18 10.13 25.16
N LEU A 7 16.35 9.74 24.64
CA LEU A 7 16.46 9.01 23.36
C LEU A 7 15.77 7.64 23.42
N LEU A 8 15.92 6.91 24.53
CA LEU A 8 15.23 5.63 24.75
C LEU A 8 13.71 5.83 24.77
N THR A 9 13.23 6.88 25.44
CA THR A 9 11.80 7.21 25.48
C THR A 9 11.28 7.51 24.07
N VAL A 10 12.00 8.32 23.29
CA VAL A 10 11.64 8.61 21.89
C VAL A 10 11.63 7.33 21.04
N PHE A 11 12.64 6.48 21.17
CA PHE A 11 12.73 5.22 20.45
C PHE A 11 11.53 4.30 20.74
N VAL A 12 11.22 4.09 22.02
CA VAL A 12 10.09 3.25 22.44
C VAL A 12 8.77 3.83 21.95
N LEU A 13 8.51 5.12 22.18
CA LEU A 13 7.27 5.75 21.74
C LEU A 13 7.12 5.78 20.21
N ALA A 14 8.20 5.98 19.47
CA ALA A 14 8.20 5.91 18.01
C ALA A 14 7.88 4.49 17.51
N ALA A 15 8.44 3.44 18.14
CA ALA A 15 8.15 2.05 17.79
C ALA A 15 6.68 1.69 18.02
N PHE A 16 6.12 2.05 19.18
CA PHE A 16 4.68 1.88 19.47
C PHE A 16 3.81 2.64 18.47
N THR A 17 4.18 3.88 18.15
CA THR A 17 3.45 4.70 17.17
C THR A 17 3.49 4.05 15.79
N GLY A 18 4.65 3.55 15.35
CA GLY A 18 4.80 2.84 14.09
C GLY A 18 3.92 1.60 14.00
N TYR A 19 3.89 0.78 15.05
CA TYR A 19 3.02 -0.40 15.13
C TYR A 19 1.53 -0.02 15.02
N GLU A 20 1.10 0.97 15.79
CA GLU A 20 -0.30 1.38 15.89
C GLU A 20 -0.84 2.02 14.61
N VAL A 21 0.04 2.70 13.85
CA VAL A 21 -0.29 3.30 12.55
C VAL A 21 -0.34 2.23 11.45
N VAL A 22 0.66 1.35 11.38
CA VAL A 22 0.73 0.31 10.34
C VAL A 22 -0.36 -0.74 10.51
N SER A 23 -0.75 -1.08 11.75
CA SER A 23 -1.80 -2.08 12.01
C SER A 23 -3.20 -1.67 11.52
N LYS A 24 -3.43 -0.39 11.24
CA LYS A 24 -4.73 0.15 10.79
C LYS A 24 -4.82 0.43 9.30
N VAL A 25 -3.80 0.06 8.53
CA VAL A 25 -3.84 0.24 7.07
C VAL A 25 -4.83 -0.75 6.43
N SER A 26 -5.55 -0.33 5.39
CA SER A 26 -6.39 -1.23 4.59
C SER A 26 -5.54 -2.26 3.83
N SER A 27 -6.05 -3.48 3.66
CA SER A 27 -5.41 -4.57 2.92
C SER A 27 -4.99 -4.19 1.48
N THR A 28 -5.75 -3.29 0.87
CA THR A 28 -5.50 -2.76 -0.48
C THR A 28 -4.19 -1.94 -0.55
N LEU A 29 -3.74 -1.39 0.57
CA LEU A 29 -2.57 -0.53 0.67
C LEU A 29 -1.33 -1.25 1.22
N HIS A 30 -1.37 -2.56 1.51
CA HIS A 30 -0.21 -3.27 2.06
C HIS A 30 1.02 -3.19 1.13
N THR A 31 0.83 -3.35 -0.17
CA THR A 31 1.92 -3.30 -1.16
C THR A 31 2.47 -1.87 -1.37
N PRO A 32 1.62 -0.84 -1.56
CA PRO A 32 2.10 0.55 -1.53
C PRO A 32 2.77 0.94 -0.21
N LEU A 33 2.25 0.50 0.93
CA LEU A 33 2.83 0.78 2.25
C LEU A 33 4.18 0.11 2.43
N MET A 34 4.34 -1.13 1.96
CA MET A 34 5.61 -1.84 1.95
C MET A 34 6.67 -1.09 1.13
N SER A 35 6.30 -0.59 -0.07
CA SER A 35 7.18 0.26 -0.89
C SER A 35 7.48 1.61 -0.21
N GLY A 36 6.47 2.24 0.40
CA GLY A 36 6.63 3.50 1.12
C GLY A 36 7.58 3.38 2.31
N ALA A 37 7.50 2.30 3.08
CA ALA A 37 8.42 2.03 4.18
C ALA A 37 9.88 1.89 3.70
N ASN A 38 10.10 1.29 2.51
CA ASN A 38 11.42 1.23 1.89
C ASN A 38 11.93 2.64 1.50
N ALA A 39 11.07 3.54 1.03
CA ALA A 39 11.44 4.93 0.75
C ALA A 39 11.83 5.71 2.03
N ILE A 40 11.09 5.50 3.13
CA ILE A 40 11.34 6.17 4.41
C ILE A 40 12.67 5.71 5.03
N HIS A 41 13.04 4.44 4.84
CA HIS A 41 14.35 3.95 5.28
C HIS A 41 15.52 4.67 4.59
N GLY A 42 15.27 5.38 3.47
CA GLY A 42 16.25 6.26 2.82
C GLY A 42 16.83 7.36 3.72
N ILE A 43 16.32 7.56 4.94
CA ILE A 43 16.93 8.43 5.97
C ILE A 43 18.40 8.08 6.26
N ILE A 44 18.85 6.87 5.93
CA ILE A 44 20.27 6.48 5.96
C ILE A 44 21.17 7.45 5.19
N LEU A 45 20.65 8.21 4.22
CA LEU A 45 21.36 9.25 3.51
C LEU A 45 21.95 10.31 4.45
N VAL A 46 21.22 10.70 5.50
CA VAL A 46 21.72 11.67 6.49
C VAL A 46 22.95 11.11 7.20
N GLY A 47 22.91 9.84 7.61
CA GLY A 47 24.06 9.16 8.21
C GLY A 47 25.25 9.07 7.24
N ALA A 48 24.99 8.70 5.98
CA ALA A 48 26.03 8.61 4.95
C ALA A 48 26.72 9.96 4.71
N VAL A 49 25.96 11.06 4.64
CA VAL A 49 26.52 12.41 4.47
C VAL A 49 27.33 12.82 5.70
N LEU A 50 26.83 12.57 6.92
CA LEU A 50 27.53 12.91 8.16
C LEU A 50 28.86 12.16 8.30
N VAL A 51 28.87 10.85 7.99
CA VAL A 51 30.09 10.02 8.06
C VAL A 51 31.08 10.43 6.97
N THR A 52 30.60 10.65 5.73
CA THR A 52 31.47 11.08 4.62
C THR A 52 32.08 12.45 4.88
N GLY A 53 31.35 13.35 5.55
CA GLY A 53 31.85 14.67 5.95
C GLY A 53 33.00 14.64 6.96
N HIS A 54 33.23 13.51 7.62
CA HIS A 54 34.35 13.27 8.54
C HIS A 54 35.41 12.33 7.95
N ALA A 55 35.38 12.06 6.64
CA ALA A 55 36.38 11.22 5.99
C ALA A 55 37.68 12.00 5.79
N ASP A 56 38.79 11.45 6.29
CA ASP A 56 40.12 12.06 6.19
C ASP A 56 40.98 11.38 5.10
N GLY A 57 40.70 10.11 4.80
CA GLY A 57 41.42 9.31 3.82
C GLY A 57 40.72 9.18 2.47
N GLY A 58 41.50 9.00 1.39
CA GLY A 58 40.94 8.79 0.03
C GLY A 58 40.07 7.53 -0.08
N VAL A 59 40.36 6.48 0.68
CA VAL A 59 39.53 5.25 0.73
C VAL A 59 38.21 5.50 1.45
N GLU A 60 38.25 6.21 2.59
CA GLU A 60 37.06 6.57 3.36
C GLU A 60 36.13 7.47 2.54
N LEU A 61 36.70 8.44 1.81
CA LEU A 61 35.96 9.31 0.92
C LEU A 61 35.31 8.52 -0.23
N ALA A 62 36.02 7.56 -0.81
CA ALA A 62 35.48 6.72 -1.89
C ALA A 62 34.31 5.86 -1.40
N ILE A 63 34.44 5.24 -0.22
CA ILE A 63 33.37 4.43 0.39
C ILE A 63 32.19 5.33 0.80
N GLY A 64 32.46 6.49 1.39
CA GLY A 64 31.45 7.46 1.78
C GLY A 64 30.66 7.99 0.58
N LEU A 65 31.35 8.33 -0.51
CA LEU A 65 30.72 8.73 -1.76
C LEU A 65 29.81 7.61 -2.30
N LEU A 66 30.28 6.37 -2.30
CA LEU A 66 29.46 5.23 -2.71
C LEU A 66 28.23 5.05 -1.81
N ALA A 67 28.40 5.19 -0.49
CA ALA A 67 27.31 5.11 0.48
C ALA A 67 26.25 6.20 0.24
N VAL A 68 26.67 7.43 -0.03
CA VAL A 68 25.77 8.55 -0.37
C VAL A 68 24.99 8.27 -1.65
N VAL A 69 25.65 7.75 -2.70
CA VAL A 69 25.00 7.39 -3.96
C VAL A 69 23.95 6.29 -3.72
N LEU A 70 24.32 5.20 -3.04
CA LEU A 70 23.39 4.10 -2.76
C LEU A 70 22.22 4.54 -1.88
N ALA A 71 22.46 5.35 -0.86
CA ALA A 71 21.41 5.91 -0.01
C ALA A 71 20.45 6.81 -0.80
N THR A 72 20.99 7.63 -1.72
CA THR A 72 20.18 8.48 -2.61
C THR A 72 19.31 7.64 -3.55
N LEU A 73 19.86 6.57 -4.11
CA LEU A 73 19.09 5.64 -4.97
C LEU A 73 17.96 4.95 -4.20
N ASN A 74 18.20 4.53 -2.96
CA ASN A 74 17.16 3.93 -2.11
C ASN A 74 16.05 4.95 -1.80
N LEU A 75 16.40 6.18 -1.44
CA LEU A 75 15.47 7.27 -1.17
C LEU A 75 14.62 7.61 -2.40
N VAL A 76 15.27 8.00 -3.50
CA VAL A 76 14.60 8.46 -4.73
C VAL A 76 13.84 7.31 -5.40
N GLY A 77 14.47 6.15 -5.52
CA GLY A 77 13.85 4.96 -6.11
C GLY A 77 12.62 4.51 -5.32
N GLY A 78 12.71 4.52 -3.99
CA GLY A 78 11.57 4.22 -3.12
C GLY A 78 10.39 5.15 -3.34
N PHE A 79 10.61 6.47 -3.43
CA PHE A 79 9.54 7.43 -3.66
C PHE A 79 8.92 7.31 -5.06
N VAL A 80 9.74 7.14 -6.11
CA VAL A 80 9.25 6.99 -7.49
C VAL A 80 8.38 5.73 -7.64
N VAL A 81 8.83 4.61 -7.09
CA VAL A 81 8.07 3.35 -7.16
C VAL A 81 6.76 3.47 -6.37
N THR A 82 6.80 4.08 -5.19
CA THR A 82 5.61 4.28 -4.36
C THR A 82 4.59 5.19 -5.04
N ASP A 83 5.02 6.28 -5.67
CA ASP A 83 4.13 7.19 -6.41
C ASP A 83 3.42 6.45 -7.57
N ARG A 84 4.17 5.65 -8.34
CA ARG A 84 3.60 4.81 -9.41
C ARG A 84 2.61 3.77 -8.88
N MET A 85 2.86 3.23 -7.69
CA MET A 85 1.90 2.33 -7.03
C MET A 85 0.63 3.06 -6.59
N LEU A 86 0.77 4.29 -6.08
CA LEU A 86 -0.36 5.09 -5.62
C LEU A 86 -1.18 5.69 -6.76
N GLU A 87 -0.58 5.94 -7.91
CA GLU A 87 -1.27 6.42 -9.11
C GLU A 87 -2.36 5.45 -9.58
N MET A 88 -2.19 4.15 -9.33
CA MET A 88 -3.19 3.12 -9.63
C MET A 88 -4.48 3.24 -8.80
N PHE A 89 -4.48 4.01 -7.71
CA PHE A 89 -5.68 4.32 -6.92
C PHE A 89 -6.39 5.60 -7.36
N ARG A 90 -5.80 6.38 -8.29
CA ARG A 90 -6.47 7.54 -8.86
C ARG A 90 -7.52 7.05 -9.84
N GLY A 91 -8.79 7.19 -9.49
CA GLY A 91 -9.90 6.80 -10.35
C GLY A 91 -9.75 7.36 -11.76
N LYS A 92 -9.93 6.49 -12.76
CA LYS A 92 -9.92 6.87 -14.17
C LYS A 92 -10.97 7.98 -14.39
N LYS A 93 -10.56 9.16 -14.84
CA LYS A 93 -11.50 10.22 -15.24
C LYS A 93 -12.39 9.65 -16.35
N THR A 94 -13.66 9.45 -16.07
CA THR A 94 -14.68 9.22 -17.10
C THR A 94 -14.68 10.45 -18.02
N PRO A 95 -14.48 10.30 -19.34
CA PRO A 95 -14.62 11.41 -20.27
C PRO A 95 -16.03 12.00 -20.13
N PRO A 96 -16.20 13.34 -20.09
CA PRO A 96 -17.51 13.95 -20.08
C PRO A 96 -18.26 13.55 -21.36
N GLY A 97 -19.32 12.74 -21.23
CA GLY A 97 -20.16 12.36 -22.37
C GLY A 97 -20.71 10.93 -22.40
N ALA A 98 -20.36 10.05 -21.46
CA ALA A 98 -20.84 8.66 -21.47
C ALA A 98 -22.27 8.44 -20.90
N ASP A 99 -22.92 9.50 -20.35
CA ASP A 99 -24.20 9.37 -19.65
C ASP A 99 -25.43 9.86 -20.46
N ALA A 100 -25.27 10.20 -21.74
CA ALA A 100 -26.36 10.78 -22.53
C ALA A 100 -27.24 9.76 -23.30
N ALA A 101 -27.03 8.45 -23.17
CA ALA A 101 -27.66 7.46 -24.04
C ALA A 101 -28.60 6.43 -23.37
N THR A 102 -28.97 6.58 -22.10
CA THR A 102 -29.81 5.57 -21.41
C THR A 102 -30.99 6.14 -20.61
N THR A 103 -31.76 7.05 -21.21
CA THR A 103 -33.13 7.33 -20.75
C THR A 103 -34.08 7.56 -21.94
N SER A 104 -34.72 6.49 -22.40
CA SER A 104 -35.99 6.59 -23.15
C SER A 104 -37.11 6.00 -22.27
N PRO A 105 -38.26 6.68 -22.09
CA PRO A 105 -39.39 6.23 -21.25
C PRO A 105 -40.07 4.93 -21.75
N PRO A 106 -40.85 4.24 -20.91
CA PRO A 106 -41.44 2.94 -21.22
C PRO A 106 -42.62 3.08 -22.17
N ALA A 107 -42.63 2.29 -23.26
CA ALA A 107 -43.80 2.12 -24.11
C ALA A 107 -44.81 1.18 -23.44
N THR A 108 -45.96 1.72 -23.07
CA THR A 108 -47.18 1.02 -22.67
C THR A 108 -47.76 0.24 -23.86
N GLY A 109 -48.17 -1.03 -23.67
CA GLY A 109 -49.13 -1.65 -24.58
C GLY A 109 -49.17 -3.19 -24.68
N ASN A 110 -50.20 -3.77 -24.05
CA ASN A 110 -51.00 -4.92 -24.46
C ASN A 110 -50.53 -6.37 -24.11
N GLY A 111 -51.47 -7.16 -23.61
CA GLY A 111 -51.27 -8.46 -22.99
C GLY A 111 -51.69 -9.67 -23.82
N ASN A 112 -51.28 -10.84 -23.32
CA ASN A 112 -51.83 -12.19 -23.50
C ASN A 112 -50.96 -13.09 -22.57
N GLY A 113 -51.43 -13.74 -21.50
CA GLY A 113 -52.41 -14.82 -21.50
C GLY A 113 -51.74 -16.15 -21.88
N ASN A 114 -51.32 -16.95 -20.88
CA ASN A 114 -51.39 -18.43 -20.81
C ASN A 114 -50.13 -19.15 -20.24
N GLY A 115 -50.37 -20.07 -19.28
CA GLY A 115 -49.60 -21.30 -19.01
C GLY A 115 -48.62 -21.29 -17.82
N THR A 116 -48.97 -21.77 -16.61
CA THR A 116 -48.77 -23.17 -16.10
C THR A 116 -47.31 -23.66 -16.21
N GLY A 117 -46.55 -24.05 -15.17
CA GLY A 117 -46.80 -24.39 -13.77
C GLY A 117 -45.47 -24.66 -13.02
N PRO A 118 -45.47 -25.26 -11.80
CA PRO A 118 -44.36 -25.22 -10.85
C PRO A 118 -43.53 -26.53 -10.77
N GLY A 119 -42.27 -26.42 -10.38
CA GLY A 119 -41.41 -27.51 -9.90
C GLY A 119 -40.09 -26.92 -9.42
N GLY A 120 -39.58 -27.09 -8.19
CA GLY A 120 -39.81 -28.13 -7.20
C GLY A 120 -38.62 -29.09 -7.21
N SER A 121 -37.63 -28.87 -6.34
CA SER A 121 -36.96 -29.93 -5.54
C SER A 121 -35.74 -29.39 -4.80
N ALA A 122 -35.80 -29.49 -3.49
CA ALA A 122 -34.68 -29.43 -2.55
C ALA A 122 -33.66 -30.56 -2.79
N GLY A 123 -32.43 -30.35 -2.34
CA GLY A 123 -31.39 -31.39 -2.22
C GLY A 123 -30.29 -30.97 -1.22
N PRO A 124 -29.93 -31.81 -0.22
CA PRO A 124 -29.18 -31.42 0.98
C PRO A 124 -27.65 -31.58 0.87
N GLY A 125 -26.92 -30.99 1.83
CA GLY A 125 -25.47 -30.85 1.83
C GLY A 125 -24.63 -32.06 2.24
N HIS A 126 -23.32 -31.84 2.36
CA HIS A 126 -22.23 -32.59 3.01
C HIS A 126 -21.04 -31.61 3.01
N GLY A 127 -20.13 -31.48 3.97
CA GLY A 127 -19.80 -32.20 5.19
C GLY A 127 -18.56 -31.51 5.79
N ALA A 128 -18.40 -31.62 7.10
CA ALA A 128 -17.23 -31.13 7.83
C ALA A 128 -15.99 -31.98 7.55
N SER A 129 -14.81 -31.35 7.60
CA SER A 129 -13.48 -31.96 7.83
C SER A 129 -12.52 -30.79 8.11
N ALA A 130 -12.09 -30.48 9.33
CA ALA A 130 -11.17 -31.21 10.21
C ALA A 130 -9.75 -31.41 9.63
N GLY A 131 -8.74 -30.99 10.41
CA GLY A 131 -7.32 -31.34 10.29
C GLY A 131 -6.53 -30.45 9.32
N GLY A 132 -5.41 -29.81 9.68
CA GLY A 132 -4.38 -30.19 10.63
C GLY A 132 -3.09 -30.48 9.85
N ALA A 133 -2.15 -29.53 9.83
CA ALA A 133 -0.73 -29.66 9.47
C ALA A 133 -0.17 -28.24 9.37
N ALA A 134 1.03 -27.88 9.81
CA ALA A 134 2.05 -28.42 10.69
C ALA A 134 2.92 -27.21 11.06
#